data_AF-A0A959YBK4-F1
#
_entry.id   AF-A0A959YBK4-F1
#
_cell.length_a   1.000
_cell.length_b   1.000
_cell.length_c   1.000
_cell.angle_alpha   90.00
_cell.angle_beta   90.00
_cell.angle_gamma   90.00
#
_symmetry.space_group_name_H-M   'P 1'
#
loop_
_entity.id
_entity.type
_entity.pdbx_description
1 polymer ?
#
loop_
_entity_poly.entity_id
_entity_poly.type
_entity_poly.pdbx_seq_one_letter_code
_entity_poly.pdbx_strand_id
1 'polypeptide(L)'
;MRKLLKWLLIAVIALVVLVLAAAILVPILFKDRIEQAVKDEVNANLNAQVDWGDWDITLLKSFPDLTVEVSDVAVCNRAPFEGICLARIGTFTATIDIKSLWRDQVEVLRVGLVRPNIHVKVLEDGRANWDIALADTSAVEETSASADTAS
;
A
#
# COMPACT_ATOMS: atom_id res chain seq x y z
N MET A 1 -46.73 -7.31 -16.75
CA MET A 1 -45.87 -6.19 -16.33
C MET A 1 -45.69 -6.08 -14.80
N ARG A 2 -46.74 -6.04 -13.96
CA ARG A 2 -46.60 -5.90 -12.49
C ARG A 2 -45.78 -7.00 -11.78
N LYS A 3 -45.83 -8.26 -12.26
CA LYS A 3 -45.04 -9.38 -11.69
C LYS A 3 -43.54 -9.23 -11.99
N LEU A 4 -43.18 -8.87 -13.21
CA LEU A 4 -41.79 -8.62 -13.61
C LEU A 4 -41.17 -7.46 -12.83
N LEU A 5 -41.93 -6.39 -12.61
CA LEU A 5 -41.47 -5.25 -11.81
C LEU A 5 -41.21 -5.63 -10.34
N LYS A 6 -42.04 -6.50 -9.75
CA LYS A 6 -41.83 -7.00 -8.38
C LYS A 6 -40.58 -7.87 -8.29
N TRP A 7 -40.35 -8.76 -9.26
CA TRP A 7 -39.14 -9.60 -9.31
C TRP A 7 -37.88 -8.78 -9.55
N LEU A 8 -37.95 -7.77 -10.44
CA LEU A 8 -36.85 -6.82 -10.68
C LEU A 8 -36.52 -6.08 -9.38
N LEU A 9 -37.53 -5.59 -8.66
CA LEU A 9 -37.32 -4.88 -7.39
C LEU A 9 -36.69 -5.77 -6.31
N ILE A 10 -37.14 -7.03 -6.18
CA ILE A 10 -36.53 -8.00 -5.27
C ILE A 10 -35.08 -8.29 -5.67
N ALA A 11 -34.80 -8.45 -6.96
CA ALA A 11 -33.45 -8.70 -7.46
C ALA A 11 -32.51 -7.51 -7.16
N VAL A 12 -32.97 -6.27 -7.36
CA VAL A 12 -32.21 -5.06 -7.02
C VAL A 12 -31.95 -4.98 -5.52
N ILE A 13 -32.97 -5.24 -4.68
CA ILE A 13 -32.79 -5.24 -3.22
C ILE A 13 -31.79 -6.31 -2.79
N ALA A 14 -31.91 -7.53 -3.34
CA ALA A 14 -30.99 -8.62 -3.04
C ALA A 14 -29.55 -8.26 -3.44
N LEU A 15 -29.36 -7.63 -4.61
CA LEU A 15 -28.06 -7.15 -5.07
C LEU A 15 -27.47 -6.09 -4.12
N VAL A 16 -28.28 -5.11 -3.71
CA VAL A 16 -27.84 -4.05 -2.78
C VAL A 16 -27.42 -4.66 -1.44
N VAL A 17 -28.20 -5.59 -0.89
CA VAL A 17 -27.86 -6.28 0.36
C VAL A 17 -26.55 -7.07 0.20
N LEU A 18 -26.36 -7.75 -0.92
CA LEU A 18 -25.13 -8.49 -1.20
C LEU A 18 -23.91 -7.57 -1.30
N VAL A 19 -24.02 -6.43 -1.98
CA VAL A 19 -22.93 -5.44 -2.08
C VAL A 19 -22.59 -4.86 -0.72
N LEU A 20 -23.59 -4.52 0.10
CA LEU A 20 -23.36 -4.00 1.44
C LEU A 20 -22.70 -5.03 2.35
N ALA A 21 -23.14 -6.30 2.27
CA ALA A 21 -22.49 -7.39 2.99
C ALA A 21 -21.03 -7.54 2.57
N ALA A 22 -20.74 -7.53 1.26
CA ALA A 22 -19.37 -7.62 0.75
C ALA A 22 -18.51 -6.44 1.22
N ALA A 23 -19.02 -5.21 1.21
CA ALA A 23 -18.30 -4.02 1.66
C ALA A 23 -17.88 -4.08 3.15
N ILE A 24 -18.59 -4.86 3.97
CA ILE A 24 -18.26 -5.10 5.38
C ILE A 24 -17.33 -6.33 5.51
N LEU A 25 -17.65 -7.42 4.84
CA LEU A 25 -16.94 -8.69 5.00
C LEU A 25 -15.55 -8.68 4.35
N VAL A 26 -15.38 -8.02 3.19
CA VAL A 26 -14.10 -8.03 2.46
C VAL A 26 -12.97 -7.44 3.31
N PRO A 27 -13.09 -6.23 3.90
CA PRO A 27 -12.04 -5.71 4.78
C PRO A 27 -11.73 -6.65 5.94
N ILE A 28 -12.74 -7.29 6.55
CA ILE A 28 -12.56 -8.17 7.72
C ILE A 28 -11.85 -9.48 7.35
N LEU A 29 -12.25 -10.11 6.25
CA LEU A 29 -11.73 -11.43 5.85
C LEU A 29 -10.35 -11.37 5.19
N PHE A 30 -10.02 -10.25 4.53
CA PHE A 30 -8.78 -10.09 3.77
C PHE A 30 -7.74 -9.21 4.47
N LYS A 31 -8.06 -8.57 5.60
CA LYS A 31 -7.14 -7.74 6.39
C LYS A 31 -5.78 -8.40 6.59
N ASP A 32 -5.76 -9.59 7.18
CA ASP A 32 -4.51 -10.30 7.52
C ASP A 32 -3.72 -10.72 6.28
N ARG A 33 -4.43 -11.10 5.20
CA ARG A 33 -3.83 -11.51 3.91
C ARG A 33 -3.10 -10.33 3.26
N ILE A 34 -3.75 -9.17 3.24
CA ILE A 34 -3.20 -7.94 2.65
C ILE A 34 -2.02 -7.46 3.49
N GLU A 35 -2.15 -7.47 4.81
CA GLU A 35 -1.05 -7.11 5.71
C GLU A 35 0.19 -7.98 5.47
N GLN A 36 0.02 -9.31 5.38
CA GLN A 36 1.12 -10.23 5.09
C GLN A 36 1.75 -9.97 3.73
N ALA A 37 0.94 -9.81 2.68
CA ALA A 37 1.45 -9.50 1.34
C ALA A 37 2.27 -8.19 1.34
N VAL A 38 1.82 -7.16 2.07
CA VAL A 38 2.55 -5.91 2.21
C VAL A 38 3.84 -6.10 3.01
N LYS A 39 3.83 -6.89 4.10
CA LYS A 39 5.05 -7.23 4.85
C LYS A 39 6.08 -7.91 3.96
N ASP A 40 5.65 -8.89 3.18
CA ASP A 40 6.52 -9.64 2.30
C ASP A 40 7.13 -8.72 1.23
N GLU A 41 6.32 -7.88 0.60
CA GLU A 41 6.77 -6.91 -0.41
C GLU A 41 7.76 -5.89 0.17
N VAL A 42 7.45 -5.35 1.35
CA VAL A 42 8.31 -4.38 2.05
C VAL A 42 9.66 -5.02 2.39
N ASN A 43 9.68 -6.23 2.92
CA ASN A 43 10.91 -6.94 3.28
C ASN A 43 11.72 -7.37 2.05
N ALA A 44 11.05 -7.66 0.92
CA ALA A 44 11.69 -8.04 -0.33
C ALA A 44 12.35 -6.84 -1.05
N ASN A 45 11.81 -5.63 -0.87
CA ASN A 45 12.26 -4.44 -1.60
C ASN A 45 13.05 -3.43 -0.76
N LEU A 46 13.01 -3.53 0.57
CA LEU A 46 13.73 -2.59 1.45
C LEU A 46 14.88 -3.26 2.20
N ASN A 47 16.04 -2.61 2.21
CA ASN A 47 17.16 -2.92 3.09
C ASN A 47 17.00 -2.28 4.48
N ALA A 48 15.82 -2.42 5.07
CA ALA A 48 15.46 -1.89 6.39
C ALA A 48 14.62 -2.90 7.16
N GLN A 49 14.60 -2.79 8.49
CA GLN A 49 13.61 -3.48 9.31
C GLN A 49 12.38 -2.57 9.41
N VAL A 50 11.25 -3.05 8.92
CA VAL A 50 9.98 -2.32 9.01
C VAL A 50 9.04 -3.08 9.92
N ASP A 51 8.62 -2.43 10.99
CA ASP A 51 7.64 -2.95 11.94
C ASP A 51 6.47 -1.98 12.07
N TRP A 52 5.30 -2.50 12.42
CA TRP A 52 4.12 -1.71 12.70
C TRP A 52 3.20 -2.42 13.69
N GLY A 53 2.33 -1.63 14.32
CA GLY A 53 1.29 -2.09 15.22
C GLY A 53 0.01 -2.47 14.48
N ASP A 54 -1.12 -1.89 14.89
CA ASP A 54 -2.42 -2.22 14.34
C ASP A 54 -2.54 -1.80 12.86
N TRP A 55 -3.01 -2.72 12.03
CA TRP A 55 -3.32 -2.52 10.62
C TRP A 55 -4.84 -2.49 10.44
N ASP A 56 -5.42 -1.49 9.78
CA ASP A 56 -6.86 -1.42 9.56
C ASP A 56 -7.22 -1.02 8.14
N ILE A 57 -8.28 -1.63 7.63
CA ILE A 57 -8.79 -1.38 6.29
C ILE A 57 -10.22 -0.88 6.40
N THR A 58 -10.47 0.30 5.84
CA THR A 58 -11.80 0.91 5.82
C THR A 58 -12.23 1.20 4.39
N LEU A 59 -13.43 0.71 4.05
CA LEU A 59 -14.12 1.03 2.79
C LEU A 59 -15.31 1.97 3.02
N LEU A 60 -16.06 1.78 4.11
CA LEU A 60 -17.36 2.44 4.29
C LEU A 60 -17.23 3.94 4.60
N LYS A 61 -16.20 4.35 5.35
CA LYS A 61 -15.99 5.77 5.69
C LYS A 61 -15.45 6.59 4.52
N SER A 62 -14.76 5.93 3.60
CA SER A 62 -14.07 6.55 2.46
C SER A 62 -14.71 6.20 1.12
N PHE A 63 -15.84 5.48 1.09
CA PHE A 63 -16.45 4.97 -0.13
C PHE A 63 -16.67 6.09 -1.17
N PRO A 64 -16.27 5.90 -2.44
CA PRO A 64 -15.86 4.64 -3.08
C PRO A 64 -14.39 4.25 -2.92
N ASP A 65 -13.60 4.96 -2.13
CA ASP A 65 -12.17 4.75 -2.01
C ASP A 65 -11.81 3.78 -0.86
N LEU A 66 -10.66 3.15 -0.98
CA LEU A 66 -10.09 2.23 0.01
C LEU A 66 -9.07 2.99 0.85
N THR A 67 -9.29 3.05 2.17
CA THR A 67 -8.31 3.62 3.10
C THR A 67 -7.69 2.52 3.94
N VAL A 68 -6.36 2.50 3.96
CA VAL A 68 -5.54 1.69 4.86
C VAL A 68 -4.96 2.61 5.92
N GLU A 69 -5.10 2.22 7.19
CA GLU A 69 -4.53 2.91 8.34
C GLU A 69 -3.60 1.95 9.09
N VAL A 70 -2.43 2.42 9.47
CA VAL A 70 -1.41 1.62 10.16
C VAL A 70 -0.86 2.41 11.33
N SER A 71 -0.87 1.81 12.51
CA SER A 71 -0.39 2.44 13.74
C SER A 71 1.06 2.09 14.03
N ASP A 72 1.78 3.00 14.68
CA ASP A 72 3.12 2.81 15.23
C ASP A 72 4.14 2.22 14.23
N VAL A 73 4.15 2.76 13.01
CA VAL A 73 5.09 2.35 11.96
C VAL A 73 6.51 2.78 12.34
N ALA A 74 7.46 1.84 12.32
CA ALA A 74 8.87 2.06 12.55
C ALA A 74 9.68 1.51 11.38
N VAL A 75 10.52 2.36 10.78
CA VAL A 75 11.46 2.00 9.72
C VAL A 75 12.86 2.19 10.28
N CYS A 76 13.52 1.08 10.59
CA CYS A 76 14.84 1.04 11.20
C CYS A 76 15.91 0.56 10.22
N ASN A 77 17.01 1.30 10.14
CA ASN A 77 18.06 0.97 9.19
C ASN A 77 18.85 -0.27 9.62
N ARG A 78 19.32 -1.01 8.61
CA ARG A 78 20.39 -2.00 8.76
C ARG A 78 21.75 -1.31 8.59
N ALA A 79 22.84 -2.10 8.57
CA ALA A 79 24.17 -1.60 8.23
C ALA A 79 24.12 -0.72 6.96
N PRO A 80 24.78 0.46 6.95
CA PRO A 80 25.74 0.98 7.94
C PRO A 80 25.12 1.88 9.04
N PHE A 81 23.80 1.98 9.14
CA PHE A 81 23.09 2.87 10.08
C PHE A 81 22.40 2.11 11.22
N GLU A 82 23.02 1.03 11.70
CA GLU A 82 22.46 0.17 12.75
C GLU A 82 22.10 0.97 14.01
N GLY A 83 20.92 0.67 14.57
CA GLY A 83 20.41 1.37 15.76
C GLY A 83 19.82 2.75 15.49
N ILE A 84 19.87 3.24 14.25
CA ILE A 84 19.19 4.48 13.84
C ILE A 84 17.91 4.10 13.09
N CYS A 85 16.78 4.64 13.51
CA CYS A 85 15.54 4.51 12.78
C CYS A 85 15.29 5.75 11.92
N LEU A 86 15.15 5.53 10.61
CA LEU A 86 14.84 6.55 9.62
C LEU A 86 13.51 7.24 9.93
N ALA A 87 12.49 6.45 10.27
CA ALA A 87 11.16 6.98 10.53
C ALA A 87 10.47 6.23 11.67
N ARG A 88 9.76 6.98 12.51
CA ARG A 88 8.76 6.47 13.44
C ARG A 88 7.50 7.32 13.27
N ILE A 89 6.39 6.69 12.91
CA ILE A 89 5.14 7.36 12.57
C ILE A 89 4.05 6.82 13.49
N GLY A 90 3.37 7.70 14.22
CA GLY A 90 2.29 7.27 15.11
C GLY A 90 1.11 6.67 14.35
N THR A 91 0.67 7.33 13.28
CA THR A 91 -0.35 6.77 12.37
C THR A 91 -0.01 7.12 10.93
N PHE A 92 0.05 6.10 10.08
CA PHE A 92 0.18 6.23 8.64
C PHE A 92 -1.16 5.89 7.99
N THR A 93 -1.59 6.69 7.01
CA THR A 93 -2.83 6.46 6.29
C THR A 93 -2.57 6.58 4.79
N ALA A 94 -3.06 5.62 4.01
CA ALA A 94 -3.04 5.68 2.55
C ALA A 94 -4.46 5.47 2.01
N THR A 95 -4.93 6.37 1.16
CA THR A 95 -6.21 6.23 0.45
C THR A 95 -5.95 5.97 -1.02
N ILE A 96 -6.57 4.93 -1.56
CA ILE A 96 -6.40 4.42 -2.92
C ILE A 96 -7.75 4.46 -3.64
N ASP A 97 -7.77 4.89 -4.90
CA ASP A 97 -8.98 4.78 -5.74
C ASP A 97 -9.20 3.31 -6.08
N ILE A 98 -10.30 2.72 -5.62
CA ILE A 98 -10.64 1.32 -5.92
C ILE A 98 -10.78 1.12 -7.44
N LYS A 99 -11.28 2.12 -8.18
CA LYS A 99 -11.42 2.02 -9.65
C LYS A 99 -10.09 1.84 -10.36
N SER A 100 -9.01 2.37 -9.78
CA SER A 100 -7.66 2.23 -10.33
C SER A 100 -7.14 0.79 -10.24
N LEU A 101 -7.67 -0.03 -9.33
CA LEU A 101 -7.27 -1.43 -9.18
C LEU A 101 -7.66 -2.32 -10.38
N TRP A 102 -8.59 -1.87 -11.23
CA TRP A 102 -8.92 -2.54 -12.50
C TRP A 102 -8.09 -2.05 -13.68
N ARG A 103 -7.17 -1.12 -13.46
CA ARG A 103 -6.24 -0.59 -14.45
C ARG A 103 -4.83 -1.11 -14.15
N ASP A 104 -3.91 -0.89 -15.08
CA ASP A 104 -2.51 -1.29 -14.91
C ASP A 104 -1.75 -0.45 -13.87
N GLN A 105 -2.29 0.74 -13.52
CA GLN A 105 -1.68 1.66 -12.58
C GLN A 105 -2.60 1.93 -11.40
N VAL A 106 -2.10 1.66 -10.20
CA VAL A 106 -2.77 1.96 -8.94
C VAL A 106 -2.60 3.45 -8.61
N GLU A 107 -3.70 4.12 -8.29
CA GLU A 107 -3.73 5.55 -7.96
C GLU A 107 -3.88 5.77 -6.46
N VAL A 108 -2.86 6.39 -5.86
CA VAL A 108 -2.88 6.82 -4.46
C VAL A 108 -3.41 8.24 -4.38
N LEU A 109 -4.61 8.40 -3.82
CA LEU A 109 -5.30 9.68 -3.72
C LEU A 109 -4.77 10.53 -2.56
N ARG A 110 -4.41 9.88 -1.45
CA ARG A 110 -3.97 10.58 -0.24
C ARG A 110 -2.97 9.75 0.54
N VAL A 111 -1.95 10.43 1.05
CA VAL A 111 -1.07 9.92 2.10
C VAL A 111 -1.16 10.84 3.31
N GLY A 112 -1.33 10.26 4.49
CA GLY A 112 -1.43 10.95 5.77
C GLY A 112 -0.40 10.40 6.75
N LEU A 113 0.27 11.31 7.47
CA LEU A 113 1.18 10.95 8.54
C LEU A 113 0.80 11.75 9.78
N VAL A 114 0.60 11.07 10.90
CA VAL A 114 0.29 11.68 12.20
C VAL A 114 1.45 11.43 13.14
N ARG A 115 1.98 12.53 13.71
CA ARG A 115 3.17 12.54 14.58
C ARG A 115 4.37 11.79 13.95
N PRO A 116 4.82 12.16 12.73
CA PRO A 116 6.02 11.59 12.16
C PRO A 116 7.26 12.13 12.88
N ASN A 117 8.15 11.23 13.28
CA ASN A 117 9.52 11.53 13.65
C ASN A 117 10.43 10.94 12.57
N ILE A 118 11.18 11.80 11.89
CA ILE A 118 12.06 11.40 10.79
C ILE A 118 13.48 11.80 11.17
N HIS A 119 14.39 10.84 11.11
CA HIS A 119 15.80 11.04 11.39
C HIS A 119 16.58 10.86 10.08
N VAL A 120 17.15 11.95 9.60
CA VAL A 120 17.93 11.99 8.37
C VAL A 120 19.41 12.13 8.71
N LYS A 121 20.25 11.23 8.20
CA LYS A 121 21.70 11.22 8.43
C LYS A 121 22.46 10.86 7.16
N VAL A 122 23.53 11.61 6.92
CA VAL A 122 24.50 11.37 5.84
C VAL A 122 25.86 11.11 6.47
N LEU A 123 26.56 10.09 5.99
CA LEU A 123 27.92 9.77 6.38
C LEU A 123 28.93 10.63 5.60
N GLU A 124 30.17 10.69 6.08
CA GLU A 124 31.25 11.42 5.41
C GLU A 124 31.56 10.85 4.01
N ASP A 125 31.27 9.56 3.79
CA ASP A 125 31.39 8.89 2.50
C ASP A 125 30.21 9.16 1.54
N GLY A 126 29.27 10.01 1.95
CA GLY A 126 28.11 10.42 1.15
C GLY A 126 26.91 9.47 1.22
N ARG A 127 27.03 8.32 1.89
CA ARG A 127 25.88 7.41 2.06
C ARG A 127 24.84 8.01 2.98
N ALA A 128 23.58 7.75 2.66
CA ALA A 128 22.43 8.36 3.29
C ALA A 128 21.51 7.29 3.90
N ASN A 129 20.97 7.54 5.09
CA ASN A 129 20.12 6.55 5.75
C ASN A 129 18.70 6.44 5.17
N TRP A 130 18.30 7.35 4.29
CA TRP A 130 17.03 7.22 3.56
C TRP A 130 17.16 6.37 2.29
N ASP A 131 18.39 6.04 1.87
CA ASP A 131 18.65 5.19 0.73
C ASP A 131 18.54 3.72 1.13
N ILE A 132 17.29 3.26 1.25
CA ILE A 132 16.93 1.93 1.75
C ILE A 132 16.25 1.06 0.69
N ALA A 133 15.95 1.60 -0.49
CA ALA A 133 15.36 0.82 -1.57
C ALA A 133 16.43 -0.10 -2.19
N LEU A 134 16.09 -1.37 -2.39
CA LEU A 134 16.94 -2.28 -3.13
C LEU A 134 16.88 -1.93 -4.62
N ALA A 135 18.01 -2.11 -5.31
CA ALA A 135 18.05 -1.86 -6.74
C ALA A 135 17.14 -2.85 -7.48
N ASP A 136 16.26 -2.33 -8.33
CA ASP A 136 15.47 -3.14 -9.24
C ASP A 136 16.39 -3.84 -10.24
N THR A 137 16.66 -5.13 -10.01
CA THR A 137 17.42 -5.96 -10.96
C THR A 137 16.70 -6.13 -12.31
N SER A 138 15.42 -5.77 -12.38
CA SER A 138 14.57 -5.84 -13.57
C SER A 138 14.79 -4.69 -14.56
N ALA A 139 15.43 -3.59 -14.16
CA ALA A 139 15.62 -2.41 -15.01
C ALA A 139 16.87 -2.47 -15.92
N VAL A 140 17.71 -3.53 -15.80
CA VAL A 140 18.98 -3.61 -16.53
C VAL A 140 18.81 -4.15 -17.96
N GLU A 141 17.69 -4.81 -18.31
CA GLU A 141 17.53 -5.41 -19.64
C GLU A 141 17.14 -4.43 -20.75
N GLU A 142 16.60 -3.24 -20.47
CA GLU A 142 16.15 -2.33 -21.54
C GLU A 142 17.25 -1.42 -22.12
N THR A 143 18.38 -1.23 -21.43
CA THR A 143 19.43 -0.31 -21.92
C THR A 143 20.43 -0.95 -22.89
N SER A 144 20.52 -2.27 -22.96
CA SER A 144 21.51 -2.95 -23.83
C SER A 144 21.04 -3.22 -25.26
N ALA A 145 19.77 -3.00 -25.60
CA ALA A 145 19.23 -3.33 -26.93
C ALA A 145 19.27 -2.19 -27.98
N SER A 146 19.64 -0.95 -27.61
CA SER A 146 19.64 0.21 -28.53
C SER A 146 21.04 0.71 -28.95
N ALA A 147 22.11 0.00 -28.60
CA ALA A 147 23.48 0.42 -28.93
C ALA A 147 24.08 -0.22 -30.19
N ASP A 148 23.36 -1.09 -30.90
CA ASP A 148 23.93 -1.91 -32.00
C ASP A 148 23.30 -1.63 -33.38
N THR A 149 23.03 -0.36 -33.69
CA THR A 149 22.68 0.06 -35.07
C THR A 149 23.24 1.45 -35.40
N ALA A 150 24.55 1.60 -35.27
CA ALA A 150 25.32 2.64 -35.96
C ALA A 150 26.81 2.24 -36.03
N SER A 151 27.15 1.44 -37.02
CA SER A 151 28.52 1.34 -37.57
C SER A 151 28.43 1.18 -39.08
#